data_AF-F1CJ11-F1
#
_entry.id   AF-F1CJ11-F1
#
_cell.length_a   1.000
_cell.length_b   1.000
_cell.length_c   1.000
_cell.angle_alpha   90.00
_cell.angle_beta   90.00
_cell.angle_gamma   90.00
#
_symmetry.space_group_name_H-M   'P 1'
#
loop_
_entity.id
_entity.type
_entity.pdbx_description
1 polymer ?
#
loop_
_entity_poly.entity_id
_entity_poly.type
_entity_poly.pdbx_seq_one_letter_code
_entity_poly.pdbx_strand_id
1 'polypeptide(L)'
;MENEVGHLILNTIDQLRKRKARPDLDRICHMLQRNYGLNSSIVQTELDKLIGEDRVIKVDYKGNTSYRNAAKWSKLRHREYIQSLTMDIKKEPDFKPNFKPIKKGPGRPRKYPLPEGAERPPEKRVKPAKKKKKDVRHSNENIIIMKNEEPD
;
A
#
# COMPACT_ATOMS: atom_id res chain seq x y z
N MET A 1 -7.24 11.90 34.09
CA MET A 1 -6.92 10.45 33.95
C MET A 1 -7.97 9.67 33.16
N GLU A 2 -9.25 10.07 33.11
CA GLU A 2 -10.33 9.31 32.45
C GLU A 2 -10.02 8.83 31.01
N ASN A 3 -9.33 9.64 30.21
CA ASN A 3 -8.98 9.26 28.84
C ASN A 3 -8.01 8.05 28.70
N GLU A 4 -7.27 7.62 29.73
CA GLU A 4 -6.30 6.53 29.59
C GLU A 4 -6.98 5.19 29.27
N VAL A 5 -8.03 4.82 30.01
CA VAL A 5 -8.78 3.57 29.81
C VAL A 5 -9.36 3.50 28.39
N GLY A 6 -9.89 4.62 27.90
CA GLY A 6 -10.40 4.71 26.53
C GLY A 6 -9.32 4.46 25.46
N HIS A 7 -8.10 4.96 25.66
CA HIS A 7 -6.97 4.67 24.76
C HIS A 7 -6.54 3.20 24.82
N LEU A 8 -6.57 2.57 26.01
CA LEU A 8 -6.30 1.14 26.17
C LEU A 8 -7.33 0.26 25.44
N ILE A 9 -8.62 0.61 25.53
CA ILE A 9 -9.72 -0.04 24.80
C ILE A 9 -9.50 0.07 23.28
N LEU A 10 -9.26 1.28 22.76
CA LEU A 10 -9.03 1.51 21.32
C LEU A 10 -7.81 0.75 20.79
N ASN A 11 -6.71 0.73 21.54
CA ASN A 11 -5.51 -0.05 21.21
C ASN A 11 -5.82 -1.57 21.21
N THR A 12 -6.55 -2.06 22.21
CA THR A 12 -6.96 -3.47 22.31
C THR A 12 -7.84 -3.91 21.14
N ILE A 13 -8.80 -3.07 20.71
CA ILE A 13 -9.62 -3.30 19.52
C ILE A 13 -8.74 -3.44 18.26
N ASP A 14 -7.76 -2.55 18.07
CA ASP A 14 -6.86 -2.61 16.92
C ASP A 14 -5.90 -3.82 16.98
N GLN A 15 -5.48 -4.26 18.17
CA GLN A 15 -4.69 -5.49 18.35
C GLN A 15 -5.51 -6.74 18.00
N LEU A 16 -6.78 -6.83 18.43
CA LEU A 16 -7.69 -7.91 18.06
C LEU A 16 -7.89 -7.97 16.54
N ARG A 17 -8.11 -6.82 15.89
CA ARG A 17 -8.17 -6.71 14.42
C ARG A 17 -6.88 -7.17 13.74
N LYS A 18 -5.70 -6.78 14.23
CA LYS A 18 -4.40 -7.24 13.70
C LYS A 18 -4.22 -8.76 13.81
N ARG A 19 -4.74 -9.37 14.88
CA ARG A 19 -4.76 -10.83 15.12
C ARG A 19 -5.89 -11.57 14.38
N LYS A 20 -6.72 -10.88 13.59
CA LYS A 20 -7.95 -11.40 12.97
C LYS A 20 -8.97 -11.98 13.97
N ALA A 21 -8.85 -11.64 15.25
CA ALA A 21 -9.82 -11.96 16.28
C ALA A 21 -11.00 -10.99 16.22
N ARG A 22 -12.17 -11.42 16.69
CA ARG A 22 -13.32 -10.53 16.79
C ARG A 22 -13.15 -9.56 17.98
N PRO A 23 -13.40 -8.25 17.80
CA PRO A 23 -13.43 -7.28 18.88
C PRO A 23 -14.78 -7.32 19.59
N ASP A 24 -15.04 -8.42 20.29
CA ASP A 24 -16.23 -8.61 21.14
C ASP A 24 -15.93 -8.09 22.56
N LEU A 25 -16.97 -7.73 23.33
CA LEU A 25 -16.83 -7.23 24.71
C LEU A 25 -15.96 -8.16 25.58
N ASP A 26 -16.25 -9.46 25.52
CA ASP A 26 -15.54 -10.51 26.25
C ASP A 26 -14.03 -10.58 25.91
N ARG A 27 -13.67 -10.45 24.62
CA ARG A 27 -12.26 -10.47 24.18
C ARG A 27 -11.51 -9.22 24.61
N ILE A 28 -12.18 -8.07 24.54
CA ILE A 28 -11.62 -6.78 24.99
C ILE A 28 -11.38 -6.85 26.50
N CYS A 29 -12.37 -7.31 27.28
CA CYS A 29 -12.26 -7.52 28.72
C CYS A 29 -11.10 -8.44 29.08
N HIS A 30 -11.04 -9.66 28.55
CA HIS A 30 -9.96 -10.62 28.84
C HIS A 30 -8.56 -10.07 28.54
N MET A 31 -8.40 -9.31 27.44
CA MET A 31 -7.12 -8.67 27.12
C MET A 31 -6.76 -7.54 28.09
N LEU A 32 -7.73 -6.71 28.50
CA LEU A 32 -7.49 -5.61 29.43
C LEU A 32 -7.26 -6.09 30.87
N GLN A 33 -7.98 -7.12 31.31
CA GLN A 33 -7.77 -7.76 32.61
C GLN A 33 -6.37 -8.37 32.70
N ARG A 34 -5.91 -9.10 31.66
CA ARG A 34 -4.58 -9.71 31.63
C ARG A 34 -3.43 -8.70 31.62
N ASN A 35 -3.59 -7.57 30.93
CA ASN A 35 -2.51 -6.60 30.73
C ASN A 35 -2.49 -5.48 31.77
N TYR A 36 -3.64 -5.09 32.31
CA TYR A 36 -3.82 -3.89 33.13
C TYR A 36 -4.64 -4.12 34.41
N GLY A 37 -5.13 -5.35 34.67
CA GLY A 37 -5.95 -5.66 35.85
C GLY A 37 -7.35 -5.02 35.84
N LEU A 38 -7.84 -4.56 34.69
CA LEU A 38 -9.13 -3.84 34.60
C LEU A 38 -10.34 -4.78 34.74
N ASN A 39 -11.31 -4.36 35.55
CA ASN A 39 -12.56 -5.07 35.77
C ASN A 39 -13.53 -4.92 34.59
N SER A 40 -14.27 -5.99 34.28
CA SER A 40 -15.23 -6.05 33.16
C SER A 40 -16.28 -4.92 33.17
N SER A 41 -16.81 -4.60 34.36
CA SER A 41 -17.82 -3.53 34.54
C SER A 41 -17.28 -2.14 34.20
N ILE A 42 -16.01 -1.86 34.55
CA ILE A 42 -15.33 -0.59 34.22
C ILE A 42 -15.13 -0.52 32.70
N VAL A 43 -14.63 -1.60 32.09
CA VAL A 43 -14.43 -1.68 30.64
C VAL A 43 -15.74 -1.50 29.88
N GLN A 44 -16.85 -2.09 30.35
CA GLN A 44 -18.16 -1.97 29.73
C GLN A 44 -18.70 -0.54 29.82
N THR A 45 -18.69 0.05 31.02
CA THR A 45 -19.11 1.44 31.24
C THR A 45 -18.33 2.41 30.35
N GLU A 46 -17.02 2.25 30.27
CA GLU A 46 -16.16 3.11 29.45
C GLU A 46 -16.36 2.88 27.94
N LEU A 47 -16.64 1.63 27.53
CA LEU A 47 -16.96 1.30 26.14
C LEU A 47 -18.29 1.93 25.69
N ASP A 48 -19.30 1.98 26.57
CA ASP A 48 -20.58 2.64 26.29
C ASP A 48 -20.43 4.18 26.25
N LYS A 49 -19.58 4.79 27.10
CA LYS A 49 -19.19 6.21 26.94
C LYS A 49 -18.53 6.47 25.59
N LEU A 50 -17.58 5.64 25.18
CA LEU A 50 -16.89 5.76 23.88
C LEU A 50 -17.82 5.61 22.67
N ILE A 51 -18.98 4.95 22.85
CA ILE A 51 -20.05 4.91 21.85
C ILE A 51 -20.82 6.22 21.84
N GLY A 52 -21.15 6.80 23.00
CA GLY A 52 -21.75 8.13 23.10
C GLY A 52 -20.85 9.26 22.55
N GLU A 53 -19.53 9.11 22.64
CA GLU A 53 -18.53 10.01 22.03
C GLU A 53 -18.25 9.74 20.53
N ASP A 54 -18.95 8.79 19.89
CA ASP A 54 -18.70 8.32 18.51
C ASP A 54 -17.25 7.86 18.24
N ARG A 55 -16.47 7.57 19.29
CA ARG A 55 -15.10 7.03 19.18
C ARG A 55 -15.08 5.55 18.83
N VAL A 56 -16.07 4.81 19.31
CA VAL A 56 -16.26 3.37 19.04
C VAL A 56 -17.64 3.15 18.44
N ILE A 57 -17.68 2.48 17.28
CA ILE A 57 -18.92 2.08 16.62
C ILE A 57 -19.24 0.63 17.01
N LYS A 58 -20.44 0.42 17.54
CA LYS A 58 -21.05 -0.91 17.71
C LYS A 58 -21.63 -1.37 16.38
N VAL A 59 -21.20 -2.53 15.89
CA VAL A 59 -21.66 -3.13 14.64
C VAL A 59 -22.16 -4.53 14.92
N ASP A 60 -23.39 -4.85 14.54
CA ASP A 60 -23.88 -6.21 14.46
C ASP A 60 -23.32 -6.89 13.19
N TYR A 61 -22.75 -8.09 13.34
CA TYR A 61 -22.22 -8.84 12.22
C TYR A 61 -22.38 -10.34 12.44
N LYS A 62 -23.15 -10.99 11.56
CA LYS A 62 -23.45 -12.43 11.62
C LYS A 62 -23.97 -12.86 13.00
N GLY A 63 -24.93 -12.10 13.54
CA GLY A 63 -25.60 -12.38 14.81
C GLY A 63 -24.90 -11.88 16.08
N ASN A 64 -23.62 -11.47 16.01
CA ASN A 64 -22.87 -11.00 17.18
C ASN A 64 -22.49 -9.51 17.08
N THR A 65 -22.42 -8.83 18.23
CA THR A 65 -21.94 -7.45 18.32
C THR A 65 -20.40 -7.39 18.28
N SER A 66 -19.87 -6.45 17.50
CA SER A 66 -18.44 -6.18 17.37
C SER A 66 -18.18 -4.68 17.48
N TYR A 67 -17.16 -4.31 18.25
CA TYR A 67 -16.80 -2.92 18.53
C TYR A 67 -15.64 -2.47 17.64
N ARG A 68 -15.72 -1.28 17.04
CA ARG A 68 -14.75 -0.82 16.05
C ARG A 68 -14.36 0.64 16.25
N ASN A 69 -13.06 0.93 16.21
CA ASN A 69 -12.52 2.30 16.25
C ASN A 69 -13.07 3.12 15.06
N ALA A 70 -13.88 4.15 15.35
CA ALA A 70 -14.59 4.95 14.36
C ALA A 70 -13.64 5.66 13.38
N ALA A 71 -12.59 6.29 13.91
CA ALA A 71 -11.60 7.05 13.14
C ALA A 71 -10.86 6.21 12.07
N LYS A 72 -10.76 4.89 12.28
CA LYS A 72 -10.20 3.93 11.32
C LYS A 72 -11.27 3.25 10.47
N TRP A 73 -12.49 3.09 10.98
CA TRP A 73 -13.60 2.42 10.28
C TRP A 73 -14.09 3.21 9.06
N SER A 74 -14.30 4.53 9.20
CA SER A 74 -14.76 5.37 8.07
C SER A 74 -13.75 5.42 6.92
N LYS A 75 -12.44 5.44 7.23
CA LYS A 75 -11.37 5.35 6.21
C LYS A 75 -11.33 3.99 5.51
N LEU A 76 -11.66 2.91 6.23
CA LEU A 76 -11.73 1.58 5.62
C LEU A 76 -12.91 1.49 4.64
N ARG A 77 -14.11 1.94 5.04
CA ARG A 77 -15.28 1.97 4.15
C ARG A 77 -15.04 2.83 2.91
N HIS A 78 -14.43 4.00 3.04
CA HIS A 78 -14.05 4.81 1.87
C HIS A 78 -13.05 4.08 0.96
N ARG A 79 -12.04 3.40 1.53
CA ARG A 79 -11.08 2.63 0.73
C ARG A 79 -11.72 1.41 0.06
N GLU A 80 -12.61 0.70 0.74
CA GLU A 80 -13.32 -0.46 0.20
C GLU A 80 -14.31 -0.02 -0.90
N TYR A 81 -15.01 1.10 -0.72
CA TYR A 81 -15.86 1.74 -1.74
C TYR A 81 -15.07 2.21 -2.97
N ILE A 82 -13.91 2.85 -2.78
CA ILE A 82 -13.01 3.21 -3.88
C ILE A 82 -12.44 1.95 -4.57
N GLN A 83 -12.20 0.87 -3.82
CA GLN A 83 -11.76 -0.41 -4.39
C GLN A 83 -12.87 -1.12 -5.19
N SER A 84 -14.15 -1.02 -4.80
CA SER A 84 -15.26 -1.49 -5.63
C SER A 84 -15.44 -0.62 -6.88
N LEU A 85 -15.47 0.71 -6.75
CA LEU A 85 -15.55 1.63 -7.91
C LEU A 85 -14.44 1.39 -8.93
N THR A 86 -13.22 1.10 -8.48
CA THR A 86 -12.07 0.82 -9.37
C THR A 86 -12.01 -0.61 -9.92
N MET A 87 -12.91 -1.51 -9.49
CA MET A 87 -13.16 -2.78 -10.17
C MET A 87 -14.09 -2.59 -11.38
N ASP A 88 -15.12 -1.75 -11.25
CA ASP A 88 -16.09 -1.51 -12.33
C ASP A 88 -15.51 -0.70 -13.51
N ILE A 89 -14.54 0.18 -13.25
CA ILE A 89 -13.84 0.97 -14.29
C ILE A 89 -12.96 0.11 -15.23
N LYS A 90 -12.72 -1.17 -14.92
CA LYS A 90 -11.91 -2.08 -15.78
C LYS A 90 -12.70 -2.70 -16.95
N LYS A 91 -13.75 -2.04 -17.41
CA LYS A 91 -14.59 -2.47 -18.53
C LYS A 91 -14.55 -1.51 -19.74
N GLU A 92 -13.46 -0.76 -19.89
CA GLU A 92 -13.09 -0.01 -21.11
C GLU A 92 -11.68 -0.42 -21.58
N PRO A 93 -11.45 -0.71 -22.89
CA PRO A 93 -10.34 -1.56 -23.31
C PRO A 93 -9.06 -0.88 -23.86
N ASP A 94 -8.69 0.35 -23.45
CA ASP A 94 -7.46 0.98 -23.99
C ASP A 94 -6.62 1.94 -23.11
N PHE A 95 -7.03 2.31 -21.89
CA PHE A 95 -6.16 3.15 -21.04
C PHE A 95 -4.91 2.39 -20.57
N LYS A 96 -3.78 2.59 -21.27
CA LYS A 96 -2.45 2.09 -20.91
C LYS A 96 -1.74 3.11 -20.01
N PRO A 97 -1.76 2.98 -18.67
CA PRO A 97 -0.94 3.82 -17.82
C PRO A 97 0.54 3.58 -18.15
N ASN A 98 1.28 4.65 -18.44
CA ASN A 98 2.70 4.61 -18.80
C ASN A 98 3.59 4.35 -17.58
N PHE A 99 3.40 3.20 -16.94
CA PHE A 99 4.36 2.64 -16.00
C PHE A 99 5.60 2.23 -16.79
N LYS A 100 6.59 3.12 -16.85
CA LYS A 100 7.95 2.74 -17.28
C LYS A 100 8.36 1.51 -16.47
N PRO A 101 8.66 0.36 -17.09
CA PRO A 101 8.98 -0.84 -16.35
C PRO A 101 10.23 -0.55 -15.51
N ILE A 102 10.12 -0.68 -14.18
CA ILE A 102 11.28 -0.71 -13.31
C ILE A 102 12.16 -1.83 -13.85
N LYS A 103 13.35 -1.46 -14.36
CA LYS A 103 14.32 -2.43 -14.85
C LYS A 103 14.68 -3.32 -13.66
N LYS A 104 14.10 -4.52 -13.60
CA LYS A 104 14.67 -5.60 -12.79
C LYS A 104 16.10 -5.73 -13.27
N GLY A 105 17.06 -5.49 -12.37
CA GLY A 105 18.48 -5.69 -12.65
C GLY A 105 18.72 -7.12 -13.16
N PRO A 106 19.90 -7.42 -13.73
CA PRO A 106 20.23 -8.77 -14.18
C PRO A 106 19.87 -9.76 -13.06
N GLY A 107 18.91 -10.63 -13.36
CA GLY A 107 18.28 -11.47 -12.33
C GLY A 107 19.36 -12.26 -11.61
N ARG A 108 19.30 -12.31 -10.27
CA ARG A 108 20.28 -13.02 -9.45
C ARG A 108 20.54 -14.40 -10.09
N PRO A 109 21.81 -14.78 -10.38
CA PRO A 109 22.11 -16.03 -11.06
C PRO A 109 21.39 -17.22 -10.43
N ARG A 110 20.88 -18.12 -11.27
CA ARG A 110 20.17 -19.32 -10.81
C ARG A 110 21.11 -20.10 -9.88
N LYS A 111 20.68 -20.36 -8.65
CA LYS A 111 21.52 -20.96 -7.58
C LYS A 111 21.98 -22.39 -7.90
N TYR A 112 21.39 -23.02 -8.92
CA TYR A 112 21.68 -24.38 -9.36
C TYR A 112 21.84 -24.41 -10.89
N PRO A 113 22.72 -25.26 -11.42
CA PRO A 113 22.84 -25.50 -12.86
C PRO A 113 21.49 -25.82 -13.52
N LEU A 114 21.38 -25.53 -14.81
CA LEU A 114 20.23 -25.96 -15.59
C LEU A 114 20.40 -27.46 -15.89
N PRO A 115 19.39 -28.32 -15.62
CA PRO A 115 19.51 -29.74 -15.90
C PRO A 115 19.65 -29.99 -17.41
N GLU A 116 20.52 -30.94 -17.75
CA GLU A 116 20.84 -31.31 -19.12
C GLU A 116 19.59 -31.92 -19.80
N GLY A 117 19.14 -31.30 -20.89
CA GLY A 117 17.88 -31.61 -21.56
C GLY A 117 16.75 -30.58 -21.36
N ALA A 118 16.91 -29.57 -20.50
CA ALA A 118 15.95 -28.46 -20.45
C ALA A 118 16.13 -27.51 -21.66
N GLU A 119 15.12 -27.44 -22.53
CA GLU A 119 15.13 -26.53 -23.68
C GLU A 119 15.30 -25.06 -23.24
N ARG A 120 16.26 -24.37 -23.87
CA ARG A 120 16.40 -22.92 -23.69
C ARG A 120 15.21 -22.22 -24.36
N PRO A 121 14.51 -21.29 -23.68
CA PRO A 121 13.46 -20.51 -24.33
C PRO A 121 14.01 -19.81 -25.58
N PRO A 122 13.25 -19.77 -26.70
CA PRO A 122 13.74 -19.23 -27.96
C PRO A 122 14.19 -17.78 -27.79
N GLU A 123 15.44 -17.52 -28.12
CA GLU A 123 16.04 -16.20 -27.97
C GLU A 123 15.31 -15.20 -28.86
N LYS A 124 14.75 -14.15 -28.24
CA LYS A 124 13.90 -13.18 -28.92
C LYS A 124 14.72 -12.41 -29.93
N ARG A 125 14.59 -12.77 -31.23
CA ARG A 125 15.24 -12.10 -32.37
C ARG A 125 15.14 -10.58 -32.21
N VAL A 126 16.27 -9.94 -31.94
CA VAL A 126 16.38 -8.48 -31.85
C VAL A 126 16.24 -7.93 -33.28
N LYS A 127 15.26 -7.05 -33.50
CA LYS A 127 15.10 -6.38 -34.81
C LYS A 127 16.30 -5.44 -35.04
N PRO A 128 16.92 -5.42 -36.23
CA PRO A 128 18.07 -4.57 -36.51
C PRO A 128 17.71 -3.08 -36.38
N ALA A 129 18.66 -2.29 -35.87
CA ALA A 129 18.45 -0.87 -35.60
C ALA A 129 18.24 -0.07 -36.90
N LYS A 130 17.17 0.74 -36.95
CA LYS A 130 16.96 1.70 -38.05
C LYS A 130 18.02 2.81 -37.95
N LYS A 131 18.89 2.94 -38.95
CA LYS A 131 19.79 4.10 -39.11
C LYS A 131 18.94 5.37 -39.21
N LYS A 132 19.18 6.38 -38.36
CA LYS A 132 18.52 7.69 -38.47
C LYS A 132 19.04 8.42 -39.71
N LYS A 133 18.13 9.05 -40.47
CA LYS A 133 18.51 10.04 -41.49
C LYS A 133 19.07 11.30 -40.81
N LYS A 134 19.94 12.03 -41.52
CA LYS A 134 20.47 13.33 -41.11
C LYS A 134 19.39 14.39 -41.38
N ASP A 135 19.20 15.31 -40.42
CA ASP A 135 18.53 16.58 -40.69
C ASP A 135 19.58 17.71 -40.63
N VAL A 136 19.61 18.48 -41.70
CA VAL A 136 20.55 19.59 -41.93
C VAL A 136 20.03 20.83 -41.21
N ARG A 137 20.85 21.45 -40.35
CA ARG A 137 20.56 22.78 -39.82
C ARG A 137 21.28 23.82 -40.67
N HIS A 138 20.52 24.61 -41.42
CA HIS A 138 21.04 25.79 -42.10
C HIS A 138 21.02 27.00 -41.15
N SER A 139 22.14 27.74 -41.15
CA SER A 139 22.28 29.20 -40.99
C SER A 139 21.62 29.95 -39.83
N ASN A 140 22.23 31.00 -39.26
CA ASN A 140 23.59 31.54 -39.33
C ASN A 140 23.75 32.53 -38.15
N GLU A 141 24.94 33.14 -38.07
CA GLU A 141 25.26 34.41 -37.38
C GLU A 141 25.62 34.27 -35.89
N ASN A 142 26.73 34.84 -35.40
CA ASN A 142 27.81 35.63 -36.03
C ASN A 142 29.12 35.40 -35.23
N ILE A 143 30.28 35.21 -35.87
CA ILE A 143 31.36 36.23 -36.01
C ILE A 143 31.93 36.63 -34.61
N ILE A 144 33.21 36.44 -34.26
CA ILE A 144 34.42 36.88 -35.00
C ILE A 144 35.75 36.23 -34.47
N ILE A 145 36.71 36.02 -35.39
CA ILE A 145 38.21 36.09 -35.27
C ILE A 145 38.91 35.39 -34.06
N MET A 146 39.72 34.31 -34.19
CA MET A 146 40.95 34.04 -34.98
C MET A 146 42.28 34.37 -34.25
N LYS A 147 43.19 33.36 -34.24
CA LYS A 147 44.68 33.43 -34.11
C LYS A 147 45.26 33.72 -32.71
N ASN A 148 46.44 33.19 -32.31
CA ASN A 148 47.43 32.33 -32.99
C ASN A 148 48.31 31.53 -31.99
N GLU A 149 48.95 30.45 -32.48
CA GLU A 149 50.32 29.94 -32.15
C GLU A 149 50.74 29.56 -30.70
N GLU A 150 51.00 28.25 -30.49
CA GLU A 150 52.19 27.72 -29.77
C GLU A 150 53.49 28.06 -30.56
N PRO A 151 54.73 27.91 -30.05
CA PRO A 151 55.21 27.23 -28.82
C PRO A 151 56.02 28.21 -27.90
N ASP A 152 56.81 27.83 -26.89
CA ASP A 152 57.24 26.52 -26.33
C ASP A 152 56.99 26.48 -24.80
#